data_AF-A0A944ZHB9-F1
#
_entry.id   AF-A0A944ZHB9-F1
#
_cell.length_a   1.000
_cell.length_b   1.000
_cell.length_c   1.000
_cell.angle_alpha   90.00
_cell.angle_beta   90.00
_cell.angle_gamma   90.00
#
_symmetry.space_group_name_H-M   'P 1'
#
loop_
_entity.id
_entity.type
_entity.pdbx_description
1 polymer ?
#
loop_
_entity_poly.entity_id
_entity_poly.type
_entity_poly.pdbx_seq_one_letter_code
_entity_poly.pdbx_strand_id
1 'polypeptide(L)'
;MSFLIAQADKPLLVWMFDLVGLNYLLIIVLSSVASFLITLTIVRKGKGALAGSALILAVLMPFFVTLCFAALDGATVFMSVATNPEWTFQPSDAIAPATVCFCLVIGMFLMIPSYLLAMIAATVRSRSTKAEEAS
;
A
#
# COMPACT_ATOMS: atom_id res chain seq x y z
N MET A 1 -5.06 -26.28 15.17
CA MET A 1 -4.34 -26.94 14.05
C MET A 1 -5.21 -27.21 12.81
N SER A 2 -6.54 -27.07 12.86
CA SER A 2 -7.44 -27.34 11.72
C SER A 2 -7.49 -26.25 10.64
N PHE A 3 -7.30 -24.97 10.98
CA PHE A 3 -7.39 -23.86 10.01
C PHE A 3 -6.23 -23.84 8.99
N LEU A 4 -5.01 -24.14 9.43
CA LEU A 4 -3.84 -24.24 8.55
C LEU A 4 -3.93 -25.44 7.59
N ILE A 5 -4.65 -26.50 7.97
CA ILE A 5 -4.87 -27.69 7.14
C ILE A 5 -6.00 -27.43 6.12
N ALA A 6 -7.07 -26.72 6.50
CA ALA A 6 -8.17 -26.37 5.59
C ALA A 6 -7.78 -25.35 4.50
N GLN A 7 -6.71 -24.60 4.69
CA GLN A 7 -6.17 -23.63 3.73
C GLN A 7 -5.03 -24.21 2.87
N ALA A 8 -4.55 -25.43 3.15
CA ALA A 8 -3.42 -26.03 2.45
C ALA A 8 -3.70 -26.32 0.96
N ASP A 9 -4.97 -26.45 0.58
CA ASP A 9 -5.38 -26.75 -0.79
C ASP A 9 -5.50 -25.51 -1.70
N LYS A 10 -5.48 -24.30 -1.12
CA LYS A 10 -5.55 -23.05 -1.90
C LYS A 10 -4.15 -22.48 -2.10
N PRO A 11 -3.78 -22.08 -3.35
CA PRO A 11 -2.59 -21.29 -3.56
C PRO A 11 -2.66 -20.03 -2.68
N LEU A 12 -1.56 -19.68 -2.02
CA LEU A 12 -1.47 -18.50 -1.15
C LEU A 12 -2.02 -17.23 -1.85
N LEU A 13 -1.78 -17.12 -3.16
CA LEU A 13 -2.31 -16.06 -4.01
C LEU A 13 -3.85 -16.02 -4.04
N VAL A 14 -4.50 -17.16 -4.25
CA VAL A 14 -5.96 -17.28 -4.31
C VAL A 14 -6.58 -16.96 -2.96
N TRP A 15 -5.96 -17.44 -1.89
CA TRP A 15 -6.36 -17.10 -0.53
C TRP A 15 -6.27 -15.59 -0.27
N MET A 16 -5.21 -14.93 -0.75
CA MET A 16 -5.08 -13.48 -0.63
C MET A 16 -6.17 -12.71 -1.40
N PHE A 17 -6.54 -13.17 -2.60
CA PHE A 17 -7.64 -12.56 -3.36
C PHE A 17 -8.99 -12.73 -2.64
N ASP A 18 -9.23 -13.91 -2.05
CA ASP A 18 -10.43 -14.19 -1.27
C ASP A 18 -10.50 -13.32 0.00
N LEU A 19 -9.37 -13.09 0.67
CA LEU A 19 -9.30 -12.32 1.91
C LEU A 19 -9.42 -10.81 1.72
N VAL A 20 -8.66 -10.27 0.77
CA VAL A 20 -8.64 -8.83 0.51
C VAL A 20 -9.98 -8.41 -0.07
N GLY A 21 -10.63 -9.28 -0.86
CA GLY A 21 -11.87 -8.95 -1.55
C GLY A 21 -11.61 -8.08 -2.79
N LEU A 22 -12.41 -8.32 -3.82
CA LEU A 22 -12.21 -7.73 -5.15
C LEU A 22 -12.25 -6.19 -5.14
N ASN A 23 -13.14 -5.61 -4.32
CA ASN A 23 -13.30 -4.15 -4.23
C ASN A 23 -12.05 -3.48 -3.64
N TYR A 24 -11.47 -4.04 -2.59
CA TYR A 24 -10.27 -3.48 -1.97
C TYR A 24 -9.07 -3.63 -2.87
N LEU A 25 -8.95 -4.78 -3.54
CA LEU A 25 -7.87 -4.99 -4.50
C LEU A 25 -7.94 -4.00 -5.67
N LEU A 26 -9.14 -3.71 -6.18
CA LEU A 26 -9.35 -2.68 -7.21
C LEU A 26 -8.89 -1.30 -6.72
N ILE A 27 -9.26 -0.90 -5.51
CA ILE A 27 -8.85 0.41 -4.97
C ILE A 27 -7.33 0.48 -4.79
N ILE A 28 -6.71 -0.58 -4.28
CA ILE A 28 -5.27 -0.66 -4.07
C ILE A 28 -4.53 -0.53 -5.41
N VAL A 29 -4.96 -1.27 -6.44
CA VAL A 29 -4.37 -1.21 -7.79
C VAL A 29 -4.56 0.17 -8.41
N LEU A 30 -5.78 0.72 -8.35
CA LEU A 30 -6.08 2.07 -8.86
C LEU A 30 -5.24 3.14 -8.15
N SER A 31 -5.02 3.00 -6.84
CA SER A 31 -4.18 3.92 -6.07
C SER A 31 -2.70 3.84 -6.49
N SER A 32 -2.20 2.63 -6.80
CA SER A 32 -0.85 2.43 -7.32
C SER A 32 -0.68 3.04 -8.71
N VAL A 33 -1.64 2.82 -9.60
CA VAL A 33 -1.65 3.44 -10.94
C VAL A 33 -1.69 4.96 -10.83
N ALA A 34 -2.57 5.51 -9.99
CA ALA A 34 -2.65 6.95 -9.75
C ALA A 34 -1.34 7.52 -9.19
N SER A 35 -0.75 6.87 -8.18
CA SER A 35 0.55 7.21 -7.61
C SER A 35 1.64 7.25 -8.69
N PHE A 36 1.69 6.25 -9.55
CA PHE A 36 2.67 6.18 -10.64
C PHE A 36 2.49 7.31 -11.65
N LEU A 37 1.25 7.61 -12.05
CA LEU A 37 0.94 8.70 -12.99
C LEU A 37 1.26 10.08 -12.40
N ILE A 38 0.95 10.30 -11.12
CA ILE A 38 1.30 11.53 -10.40
C ILE A 38 2.82 11.67 -10.33
N THR A 39 3.52 10.61 -9.92
CA THR A 39 4.99 10.56 -9.90
C THR A 39 5.56 10.92 -11.26
N LEU A 40 5.10 10.28 -12.34
CA LEU A 40 5.52 10.56 -13.70
C LEU A 40 5.28 12.03 -14.11
N THR A 41 4.14 12.58 -13.73
CA THR A 41 3.80 13.99 -14.00
C THR A 41 4.73 14.95 -13.28
N ILE A 42 5.02 14.69 -12.00
CA ILE A 42 5.96 15.50 -11.21
C ILE A 42 7.38 15.37 -11.75
N VAL A 43 7.79 14.18 -12.17
CA VAL A 43 9.12 13.97 -12.80
C VAL A 43 9.25 14.78 -14.09
N ARG A 44 8.22 14.77 -14.95
CA ARG A 44 8.24 15.46 -16.25
C ARG A 44 8.09 16.98 -16.15
N LYS A 45 7.24 17.48 -15.26
CA LYS A 45 6.86 18.91 -15.21
C LYS A 45 7.32 19.65 -13.96
N GLY A 46 7.59 18.93 -12.87
CA GLY A 46 7.93 19.54 -11.58
C GLY A 46 9.32 20.17 -11.60
N LYS A 47 9.43 21.39 -11.10
CA LYS A 47 10.70 22.12 -10.91
C LYS A 47 10.84 22.56 -9.45
N GLY A 48 12.08 22.62 -8.96
CA GLY A 48 12.40 23.12 -7.63
C GLY A 48 12.12 22.14 -6.47
N ALA A 49 12.34 22.62 -5.24
CA ALA A 49 12.25 21.83 -4.02
C ALA A 49 10.84 21.28 -3.74
N LEU A 50 9.79 22.02 -4.15
CA LEU A 50 8.39 21.60 -3.99
C LEU A 50 8.07 20.32 -4.79
N ALA A 51 8.74 20.10 -5.92
CA ALA A 51 8.57 18.85 -6.68
C ALA A 51 9.16 17.65 -5.94
N GLY A 52 10.21 17.84 -5.14
CA GLY A 52 10.82 16.80 -4.33
C GLY A 52 9.91 16.33 -3.18
N SER A 53 9.32 17.27 -2.45
CA SER A 53 8.36 16.92 -1.37
C SER A 53 7.09 16.28 -1.92
N ALA A 54 6.57 16.79 -3.06
CA ALA A 54 5.42 16.19 -3.73
C ALA A 54 5.70 14.75 -4.22
N LEU A 55 6.94 14.46 -4.67
CA LEU A 55 7.36 13.11 -5.07
C LEU A 55 7.30 12.12 -3.90
N ILE A 56 7.78 12.52 -2.71
CA ILE A 56 7.73 11.67 -1.51
C ILE A 56 6.27 11.31 -1.20
N LEU A 57 5.38 12.32 -1.21
CA LEU A 57 3.96 12.10 -0.93
C LEU A 57 3.30 11.19 -1.98
N ALA A 58 3.60 11.43 -3.27
CA ALA A 58 3.04 10.66 -4.37
C ALA A 58 3.45 9.18 -4.30
N VAL A 59 4.70 8.89 -3.97
CA VAL A 59 5.21 7.52 -3.85
C VAL A 59 4.63 6.78 -2.64
N LEU A 60 4.39 7.48 -1.53
CA LEU A 60 3.79 6.91 -0.31
C LEU A 60 2.27 6.70 -0.41
N MET A 61 1.61 7.26 -1.43
CA MET A 61 0.15 7.21 -1.57
C MET A 61 -0.45 5.80 -1.49
N PRO A 62 0.07 4.76 -2.20
CA PRO A 62 -0.51 3.42 -2.13
C PRO A 62 -0.44 2.83 -0.72
N PHE A 63 0.65 3.11 0.01
CA PHE A 63 0.80 2.68 1.39
C PHE A 63 -0.21 3.35 2.33
N PHE A 64 -0.40 4.67 2.22
CA PHE A 64 -1.41 5.35 3.02
C PHE A 64 -2.82 4.84 2.74
N VAL A 65 -3.14 4.57 1.48
CA VAL A 65 -4.43 3.98 1.10
C VAL A 65 -4.60 2.62 1.76
N THR A 66 -3.61 1.72 1.65
CA THR A 66 -3.67 0.41 2.34
C THR A 66 -3.73 0.53 3.86
N LEU A 67 -3.05 1.52 4.44
CA LEU A 67 -3.03 1.76 5.88
C LEU A 67 -4.38 2.26 6.40
N CYS A 68 -5.06 3.14 5.68
CA CYS A 68 -6.41 3.56 6.02
C CYS A 68 -7.39 2.37 5.97
N PHE A 69 -7.28 1.50 4.97
CA PHE A 69 -8.11 0.29 4.91
C PHE A 69 -7.82 -0.67 6.06
N ALA A 70 -6.55 -0.93 6.32
CA ALA A 70 -6.09 -1.74 7.45
C ALA A 70 -6.66 -1.23 8.79
N ALA A 71 -6.64 0.08 9.01
CA ALA A 71 -7.14 0.69 10.22
C ALA A 71 -8.67 0.58 10.35
N LEU A 72 -9.41 0.79 9.24
CA LEU A 72 -10.86 0.69 9.23
C LEU A 72 -11.33 -0.75 9.51
N ASP A 73 -10.70 -1.74 8.89
CA ASP A 73 -11.04 -3.15 9.09
C ASP A 73 -10.62 -3.66 10.48
N GLY A 74 -9.48 -3.19 11.00
CA GLY A 74 -9.12 -3.43 12.40
C GLY A 74 -10.11 -2.82 13.40
N ALA A 75 -10.63 -1.62 13.10
CA ALA A 75 -11.58 -0.94 13.96
C ALA A 75 -12.96 -1.62 13.98
N THR A 76 -13.47 -2.12 12.85
CA THR A 76 -14.75 -2.85 12.80
C THR A 76 -14.71 -4.12 13.64
N VAL A 77 -13.61 -4.87 13.58
CA VAL A 77 -13.39 -6.06 14.41
C VAL A 77 -13.38 -5.68 15.88
N PHE A 78 -12.57 -4.69 16.25
CA PHE A 78 -12.46 -4.24 17.65
C PHE A 78 -13.80 -3.75 18.22
N MET A 79 -14.56 -3.00 17.43
CA MET A 79 -15.90 -2.55 17.81
C MET A 79 -16.86 -3.74 18.00
N SER A 80 -16.80 -4.74 17.12
CA SER A 80 -17.64 -5.95 17.22
C SER A 80 -17.36 -6.75 18.49
N VAL A 81 -16.09 -6.81 18.92
CA VAL A 81 -15.68 -7.37 20.21
C VAL A 81 -16.25 -6.56 21.36
N ALA A 82 -16.07 -5.24 21.32
CA ALA A 82 -16.43 -4.34 22.41
C ALA A 82 -17.96 -4.29 22.65
N THR A 83 -18.77 -4.47 21.60
CA THR A 83 -20.24 -4.41 21.70
C THR A 83 -20.90 -5.74 22.05
N ASN A 84 -20.19 -6.88 21.95
CA ASN A 84 -20.75 -8.21 22.20
C ASN A 84 -20.08 -8.88 23.40
N PRO A 85 -20.68 -8.81 24.61
CA PRO A 85 -20.09 -9.37 25.82
C PRO A 85 -19.97 -10.90 25.82
N GLU A 86 -20.68 -11.61 24.92
CA GLU A 86 -20.57 -13.06 24.73
C GLU A 86 -19.57 -13.47 23.64
N TRP A 87 -18.87 -12.50 23.04
CA TRP A 87 -17.98 -12.79 21.92
C TRP A 87 -16.76 -13.59 22.37
N THR A 88 -16.72 -14.85 21.94
CA THR A 88 -15.61 -15.77 22.18
C THR A 88 -14.72 -15.76 20.95
N PHE A 89 -13.44 -15.40 21.12
CA PHE A 89 -12.48 -15.31 20.01
C PHE A 89 -12.35 -16.64 19.27
N GLN A 90 -12.88 -16.71 18.06
CA GLN A 90 -12.77 -17.89 17.20
C GLN A 90 -11.51 -17.78 16.32
N PRO A 91 -10.91 -18.90 15.88
CA PRO A 91 -9.80 -18.87 14.93
C PRO A 91 -10.09 -18.13 13.63
N SER A 92 -11.37 -18.03 13.23
CA SER A 92 -11.81 -17.21 12.09
C SER A 92 -11.59 -15.71 12.32
N ASP A 93 -11.58 -15.25 13.56
CA ASP A 93 -11.39 -13.83 13.90
C ASP A 93 -9.93 -13.39 13.75
N ALA A 94 -8.99 -14.35 13.75
CA ALA A 94 -7.58 -14.10 13.45
C ALA A 94 -7.32 -13.80 11.96
N ILE A 95 -8.30 -14.02 11.09
CA ILE A 95 -8.20 -13.77 9.64
C ILE A 95 -8.15 -12.28 9.35
N ALA A 96 -8.95 -11.47 10.04
CA ALA A 96 -8.99 -10.03 9.83
C ALA A 96 -7.64 -9.33 10.13
N PRO A 97 -6.99 -9.53 11.30
CA PRO A 97 -5.67 -8.93 11.55
C PRO A 97 -4.59 -9.47 10.61
N ALA A 98 -4.67 -10.74 10.18
CA ALA A 98 -3.77 -11.28 9.17
C ALA A 98 -3.95 -10.60 7.80
N THR A 99 -5.20 -10.34 7.40
CA THR A 99 -5.56 -9.64 6.16
C THR A 99 -5.05 -8.19 6.19
N VAL A 100 -5.20 -7.50 7.33
CA VAL A 100 -4.68 -6.16 7.56
C VAL A 100 -3.16 -6.09 7.36
N CYS A 101 -2.40 -6.98 8.01
CA CYS A 101 -0.94 -7.05 7.85
C CYS A 101 -0.57 -7.35 6.39
N PHE A 102 -1.33 -8.20 5.73
CA PHE A 102 -1.07 -8.58 4.35
C PHE A 102 -1.33 -7.44 3.35
N CYS A 103 -2.41 -6.68 3.53
CA CYS A 103 -2.72 -5.48 2.74
C CYS A 103 -1.60 -4.44 2.81
N LEU A 104 -1.02 -4.23 4.00
CA LEU A 104 0.12 -3.33 4.16
C LEU A 104 1.33 -3.79 3.33
N VAL A 105 1.63 -5.09 3.34
CA VAL A 105 2.73 -5.66 2.56
C VAL A 105 2.50 -5.45 1.06
N ILE A 106 1.28 -5.71 0.55
CA ILE A 106 0.93 -5.43 -0.85
C ILE A 106 1.13 -3.95 -1.17
N GLY A 107 0.67 -3.05 -0.30
CA GLY A 107 0.84 -1.61 -0.45
C GLY A 107 2.31 -1.22 -0.61
N MET A 108 3.19 -1.78 0.23
CA MET A 108 4.64 -1.55 0.14
C MET A 108 5.22 -2.04 -1.19
N PHE A 109 4.83 -3.24 -1.65
CA PHE A 109 5.30 -3.76 -2.94
C PHE A 109 4.86 -2.89 -4.12
N LEU A 110 3.64 -2.36 -4.08
CA LEU A 110 3.10 -1.50 -5.13
C LEU A 110 3.74 -0.11 -5.19
N MET A 111 4.48 0.31 -4.15
CA MET A 111 5.26 1.54 -4.18
C MET A 111 6.56 1.40 -4.97
N ILE A 112 7.09 0.18 -5.13
CA ILE A 112 8.42 -0.06 -5.71
C ILE A 112 8.58 0.62 -7.08
N PRO A 113 7.65 0.50 -8.04
CA PRO A 113 7.80 1.13 -9.36
C PRO A 113 7.86 2.66 -9.27
N SER A 114 6.97 3.27 -8.48
CA SER A 114 6.94 4.73 -8.26
C SER A 114 8.22 5.20 -7.56
N TYR A 115 8.71 4.43 -6.60
CA TYR A 115 9.95 4.73 -5.87
C TYR A 115 11.18 4.67 -6.78
N LEU A 116 11.29 3.65 -7.63
CA LEU A 116 12.37 3.54 -8.61
C LEU A 116 12.36 4.72 -9.58
N LEU A 117 11.19 5.11 -10.09
CA LEU A 117 11.04 6.26 -10.96
C LEU A 117 11.49 7.56 -10.27
N ALA A 118 11.09 7.76 -9.01
CA ALA A 118 11.48 8.92 -8.21
C ALA A 118 13.00 8.97 -7.96
N MET A 119 13.62 7.82 -7.66
CA MET A 119 15.08 7.70 -7.49
C MET A 119 15.84 8.07 -8.77
N ILE A 120 15.43 7.55 -9.92
CA ILE A 120 16.03 7.88 -11.21
C ILE A 120 15.89 9.38 -11.50
N ALA A 121 14.70 9.94 -11.27
CA ALA A 121 14.46 11.37 -11.46
C ALA A 121 15.33 12.25 -10.54
N ALA A 122 15.49 11.86 -9.27
CA ALA A 122 16.31 12.58 -8.31
C ALA A 122 17.79 12.58 -8.71
N THR A 123 18.32 11.44 -9.16
CA THR A 123 19.72 11.34 -9.63
C THR A 123 19.99 12.16 -10.88
N VAL A 124 19.06 12.17 -11.86
CA VAL A 124 19.17 12.98 -13.07
C VAL A 124 19.14 14.48 -12.74
N ARG A 125 18.19 14.91 -11.88
CA ARG A 125 18.10 16.33 -11.47
C ARG A 125 19.34 16.79 -10.71
N SER A 126 19.86 15.97 -9.79
CA SER A 126 21.08 16.29 -9.02
C SER A 126 22.29 16.53 -9.92
N ARG A 127 22.44 15.77 -11.02
CA ARG A 127 23.52 15.98 -11.99
C ARG A 127 23.34 17.27 -12.80
N SER A 128 22.10 17.59 -13.19
CA SER A 128 21.80 18.81 -13.94
C SER A 128 22.10 20.08 -13.13
N THR A 129 21.72 20.10 -11.85
CA THR A 129 21.96 21.27 -10.99
C THR A 129 23.45 21.52 -10.77
N LYS A 130 24.24 20.46 -10.58
CA LYS A 130 25.70 20.59 -10.42
C LYS A 130 26.41 21.12 -11.68
N ALA A 131 25.89 20.82 -12.87
CA ALA A 131 26.45 21.33 -14.12
C ALA A 131 26.19 22.82 -14.30
N GLU A 132 25.03 23.31 -13.83
CA GLU A 132 24.62 24.72 -13.89
C GLU A 132 25.38 25.58 -12.87
N GLU A 133 25.72 25.04 -11.69
CA GLU A 133 26.57 25.73 -10.70
C GLU A 133 28.06 25.79 -11.11
N ALA A 134 28.48 24.98 -12.09
CA ALA A 134 29.86 24.90 -12.55
C ALA A 134 30.15 25.71 -13.83
N SER A 135 29.12 26.30 -14.47
CA SER A 135 29.22 27.17 -15.66
C SER A 135 29.09 28.63 -15.30
#